data_AF-A0A974GX00-F1
#
_entry.id   AF-A0A974GX00-F1
#
_cell.length_a   1.000
_cell.length_b   1.000
_cell.length_c   1.000
_cell.angle_alpha   90.00
_cell.angle_beta   90.00
_cell.angle_gamma   90.00
#
_symmetry.space_group_name_H-M   'P 1'
#
loop_
_entity.id
_entity.type
_entity.pdbx_description
1 polymer ?
#
loop_
_entity_poly.entity_id
_entity_poly.type
_entity_poly.pdbx_seq_one_letter_code
_entity_poly.pdbx_strand_id
1 'polypeptide(L)'
;MIFTIKSANTNCFLLQDEVTGNVVLIDAGFAADKNFIKRLKATKLINRIGLLILTHGHYDHVGHAAILQEQYGIKIAIHQQDAEGVKQVKMDFPSANGFLGNIIRGISIRGIDKARYNEFTPDIIITDEEYFCRYNFRNTSQY
;
A
#
# COMPACT_ATOMS: atom_id res chain seq x y z
N MET A 1 19.31 3.84 4.73
CA MET A 1 18.55 5.11 4.77
C MET A 1 17.04 4.89 4.66
N ILE A 2 16.25 5.75 5.31
CA ILE A 2 14.78 5.73 5.25
C ILE A 2 14.26 7.12 4.82
N PHE A 3 13.38 7.15 3.82
CA PHE A 3 12.72 8.38 3.36
C PHE A 3 11.21 8.27 3.54
N THR A 4 10.58 9.32 4.08
CA THR A 4 9.12 9.41 4.13
C THR A 4 8.59 10.12 2.90
N ILE A 5 7.67 9.47 2.18
CA ILE A 5 6.96 10.03 1.02
C ILE A 5 5.50 10.20 1.43
N LYS A 6 5.07 11.46 1.56
CA LYS A 6 3.68 11.77 1.92
C LYS A 6 2.72 11.40 0.78
N SER A 7 1.57 10.84 1.13
CA SER A 7 0.42 10.76 0.23
C SER A 7 -0.88 11.05 0.97
N ALA A 8 -1.54 12.17 0.66
CA ALA A 8 -2.69 12.64 1.43
C ALA A 8 -2.46 12.57 2.96
N ASN A 9 -3.29 11.80 3.69
CA ASN A 9 -3.17 11.60 5.14
C ASN A 9 -2.37 10.35 5.53
N THR A 10 -1.76 9.64 4.57
CA THR A 10 -0.94 8.46 4.80
C THR A 10 0.53 8.74 4.50
N ASN A 11 1.39 7.85 5.00
CA ASN A 11 2.81 7.87 4.75
C ASN A 11 3.18 6.62 3.96
N CYS A 12 4.03 6.80 2.96
CA CYS A 12 4.76 5.71 2.32
C CYS A 12 6.23 5.84 2.70
N PHE A 13 6.96 4.73 2.77
CA PHE A 13 8.35 4.72 3.19
C PHE A 13 9.25 4.11 2.12
N LEU A 14 10.34 4.79 1.82
CA LEU A 14 11.37 4.27 0.94
C LEU A 14 12.55 3.82 1.79
N LEU A 15 12.82 2.52 1.79
CA LEU A 15 13.92 1.90 2.51
C LEU A 15 15.04 1.61 1.51
N GLN A 16 16.20 2.23 1.72
CA GLN A 16 17.38 1.98 0.91
C GLN A 16 18.43 1.29 1.76
N ASP A 17 18.85 0.11 1.32
CA ASP A 17 20.02 -0.58 1.84
C ASP A 17 21.29 0.17 1.40
N GLU A 18 22.13 0.55 2.36
CA GLU A 18 23.29 1.42 2.10
C GLU A 18 24.47 0.66 1.47
N VAL A 19 24.51 -0.66 1.62
CA VAL A 19 25.61 -1.50 1.12
C VAL A 19 25.34 -1.91 -0.32
N THR A 20 24.15 -2.42 -0.59
CA THR A 20 23.72 -2.95 -1.89
C THR A 20 23.08 -1.88 -2.77
N GLY A 21 22.56 -0.80 -2.18
CA GLY A 21 21.80 0.22 -2.89
C GLY A 21 20.40 -0.23 -3.33
N ASN A 22 19.95 -1.41 -2.90
CA ASN A 22 18.61 -1.93 -3.15
C ASN A 22 17.56 -1.08 -2.44
N VAL A 23 16.39 -0.94 -3.07
CA VAL A 23 15.32 -0.09 -2.55
C VAL A 23 14.02 -0.87 -2.45
N VAL A 24 13.35 -0.72 -1.32
CA VAL A 24 11.99 -1.22 -1.05
C VAL A 24 11.09 -0.04 -0.77
N LEU A 25 9.88 -0.05 -1.34
CA LEU A 25 8.82 0.90 -1.03
C LEU A 25 7.78 0.22 -0.12
N ILE A 26 7.36 0.91 0.93
CA ILE A 26 6.27 0.52 1.81
C ILE A 26 5.08 1.43 1.50
N ASP A 27 3.96 0.83 1.10
CA ASP A 27 2.73 1.46 0.62
C ASP A 27 2.88 2.34 -0.64
N ALA A 28 1.78 2.51 -1.36
CA ALA A 28 1.65 3.26 -2.62
C ALA A 28 0.66 4.43 -2.54
N GLY A 29 0.25 4.81 -1.33
CA GLY A 29 -0.51 6.02 -1.06
C GLY A 29 -1.89 6.03 -1.70
N PHE A 30 -2.45 7.23 -1.88
CA PHE A 30 -3.84 7.41 -2.32
C PHE A 30 -3.93 7.81 -3.80
N ALA A 31 -4.76 7.13 -4.60
CA ALA A 31 -4.84 7.32 -6.05
C ALA A 31 -5.22 8.75 -6.51
N ALA A 32 -5.90 9.52 -5.66
CA ALA A 32 -6.23 10.92 -5.95
C ALA A 32 -5.00 11.86 -5.84
N ASP A 33 -3.93 11.44 -5.17
CA ASP A 33 -2.72 12.24 -5.00
C ASP A 33 -1.80 12.15 -6.22
N LYS A 34 -2.11 12.97 -7.23
CA LYS A 34 -1.40 12.99 -8.52
C LYS A 34 0.09 13.40 -8.41
N ASN A 35 0.54 13.88 -7.26
CA ASN A 35 1.93 14.28 -7.04
C ASN A 35 2.78 13.17 -6.41
N PHE A 36 2.20 12.02 -6.03
CA PHE A 36 2.92 10.93 -5.38
C PHE A 36 4.07 10.40 -6.24
N ILE A 37 3.80 10.02 -7.49
CA ILE A 37 4.83 9.55 -8.44
C ILE A 37 5.88 10.64 -8.69
N LYS A 38 5.50 11.92 -8.72
CA LYS A 38 6.44 13.04 -8.86
C LYS A 38 7.39 13.11 -7.66
N ARG A 39 6.89 12.94 -6.43
CA ARG A 39 7.71 12.89 -5.22
C ARG A 39 8.65 11.68 -5.22
N LEU A 40 8.17 10.51 -5.64
CA LEU A 40 9.04 9.34 -5.82
C LEU A 40 10.14 9.60 -6.85
N LYS A 41 9.82 10.18 -8.01
CA LYS A 41 10.83 10.56 -9.02
C LYS A 41 11.87 11.54 -8.46
N ALA A 42 11.46 12.49 -7.64
CA ALA A 42 12.36 13.48 -7.03
C ALA A 42 13.42 12.84 -6.11
N THR A 43 13.16 11.66 -5.55
CA THR A 43 14.17 10.89 -4.79
C THR A 43 15.30 10.36 -5.67
N LYS A 44 15.11 10.30 -6.99
CA LYS A 44 16.00 9.63 -7.97
C LYS A 44 16.18 8.13 -7.74
N LEU A 45 15.37 7.53 -6.87
CA LEU A 45 15.47 6.11 -6.50
C LEU A 45 14.36 5.25 -7.11
N ILE A 46 13.35 5.83 -7.78
CA ILE A 46 12.19 5.10 -8.30
C ILE A 46 12.56 3.89 -9.18
N ASN A 47 13.60 4.02 -10.02
CA ASN A 47 14.07 2.94 -10.90
C ASN A 47 14.91 1.88 -10.18
N ARG A 48 15.20 2.07 -8.88
CA ARG A 48 15.92 1.11 -8.03
C ARG A 48 14.98 0.35 -7.09
N ILE A 49 13.70 0.71 -7.08
CA ILE A 49 12.70 0.01 -6.28
C ILE A 49 12.52 -1.37 -6.88
N GLY A 50 12.96 -2.40 -6.16
CA GLY A 50 12.77 -3.79 -6.58
C GLY A 50 11.45 -4.39 -6.07
N LEU A 51 10.91 -3.82 -5.00
CA LEU A 51 9.76 -4.36 -4.29
C LEU A 51 8.92 -3.24 -3.66
N LEU A 52 7.61 -3.33 -3.86
CA LEU A 52 6.57 -2.62 -3.11
C LEU A 52 5.94 -3.60 -2.13
N ILE A 53 5.97 -3.29 -0.84
CA ILE A 53 5.26 -4.03 0.21
C ILE A 53 4.06 -3.21 0.62
N LEU A 54 2.87 -3.77 0.48
CA LEU A 54 1.62 -3.17 0.94
C LEU A 54 1.35 -3.65 2.37
N THR A 55 1.13 -2.71 3.29
CA THR A 55 0.85 -3.02 4.69
C THR A 55 -0.52 -3.67 4.86
N HIS A 56 -1.50 -3.25 4.07
CA HIS A 56 -2.86 -3.79 4.00
C HIS A 56 -3.59 -3.30 2.74
N GLY A 57 -4.78 -3.83 2.46
CA GLY A 57 -5.51 -3.64 1.20
C GLY A 57 -6.35 -2.37 1.04
N HIS A 58 -6.23 -1.37 1.93
CA HIS A 58 -7.08 -0.16 1.86
C HIS A 58 -6.65 0.82 0.76
N TYR A 59 -7.64 1.56 0.24
CA TYR A 59 -7.51 2.42 -0.94
C TYR A 59 -6.49 3.57 -0.80
N ASP A 60 -6.18 3.99 0.43
CA ASP A 60 -5.24 5.05 0.77
C ASP A 60 -3.80 4.56 0.94
N HIS A 61 -3.59 3.24 0.82
CA HIS A 61 -2.28 2.58 0.85
C HIS A 61 -1.93 1.89 -0.48
N VAL A 62 -2.90 1.53 -1.33
CA VAL A 62 -2.64 0.77 -2.57
C VAL A 62 -2.75 1.61 -3.85
N GLY A 63 -3.03 2.90 -3.72
CA GLY A 63 -3.57 3.75 -4.78
C GLY A 63 -2.72 3.89 -6.06
N HIS A 64 -1.39 3.75 -5.96
CA HIS A 64 -0.49 3.81 -7.12
C HIS A 64 0.18 2.48 -7.45
N ALA A 65 -0.21 1.38 -6.80
CA ALA A 65 0.46 0.09 -6.91
C ALA A 65 0.49 -0.43 -8.36
N ALA A 66 -0.65 -0.39 -9.06
CA ALA A 66 -0.74 -0.76 -10.48
C ALA A 66 0.22 0.04 -11.37
N ILE A 67 0.26 1.36 -11.24
CA ILE A 67 1.15 2.22 -12.03
C ILE A 67 2.62 1.87 -11.75
N LEU A 68 2.97 1.60 -10.49
CA LEU A 68 4.32 1.23 -10.09
C LEU A 68 4.73 -0.11 -10.70
N GLN A 69 3.82 -1.09 -10.70
CA GLN A 69 4.05 -2.41 -11.30
C GLN A 69 4.16 -2.32 -12.83
N GLU A 70 3.19 -1.71 -13.50
CA GLU A 70 3.12 -1.65 -14.96
C GLU A 70 4.24 -0.81 -15.59
N GLN A 71 4.51 0.37 -15.01
CA GLN A 71 5.41 1.35 -15.64
C GLN A 71 6.87 1.19 -15.21
N TYR A 72 7.13 0.60 -14.04
CA TYR A 72 8.48 0.46 -13.48
C TYR A 72 8.89 -0.99 -13.23
N GLY A 73 8.00 -1.97 -13.47
CA GLY A 73 8.29 -3.38 -13.23
C GLY A 73 8.50 -3.72 -11.75
N ILE A 74 7.97 -2.88 -10.84
CA ILE A 74 8.13 -3.07 -9.40
C ILE A 74 7.25 -4.23 -8.96
N LYS A 75 7.86 -5.25 -8.34
CA LYS A 75 7.09 -6.37 -7.78
C LYS A 75 6.27 -5.92 -6.58
N ILE A 76 5.07 -6.46 -6.45
CA ILE A 76 4.16 -6.16 -5.34
C ILE A 76 4.07 -7.36 -4.41
N ALA A 77 4.29 -7.12 -3.12
CA ALA A 77 4.01 -8.07 -2.05
C ALA A 77 2.88 -7.56 -1.14
N ILE A 78 1.98 -8.46 -0.75
CA ILE A 78 0.91 -8.18 0.20
C ILE A 78 0.60 -9.43 1.02
N HIS A 79 0.04 -9.24 2.22
CA HIS A 79 -0.43 -10.36 3.03
C HIS A 79 -1.62 -11.08 2.39
N GLN A 80 -1.69 -12.41 2.59
CA GLN A 80 -2.75 -13.27 2.03
C GLN A 80 -4.18 -12.79 2.35
N GLN A 81 -4.39 -12.25 3.55
CA GLN A 81 -5.73 -11.81 4.00
C GLN A 81 -6.25 -10.58 3.23
N ASP A 82 -5.34 -9.79 2.64
CA ASP A 82 -5.68 -8.59 1.87
C ASP A 82 -5.62 -8.82 0.35
N ALA A 83 -5.00 -9.92 -0.08
CA ALA A 83 -4.67 -10.18 -1.49
C ALA A 83 -5.90 -10.26 -2.42
N GLU A 84 -7.03 -10.76 -1.92
CA GLU A 84 -8.27 -10.81 -2.70
C GLU A 84 -8.98 -9.45 -2.75
N GLY A 85 -8.90 -8.66 -1.68
CA GLY A 85 -9.56 -7.36 -1.57
C GLY A 85 -9.04 -6.33 -2.57
N VAL A 86 -7.72 -6.34 -2.81
CA VAL A 86 -7.06 -5.41 -3.73
C VAL A 86 -7.37 -5.66 -5.22
N LYS A 87 -7.77 -6.88 -5.59
CA LYS A 87 -8.17 -7.21 -6.97
C LYS A 87 -9.53 -6.62 -7.33
N GLN A 88 -10.44 -6.52 -6.37
CA GLN A 88 -11.82 -6.14 -6.63
C GLN A 88 -12.06 -4.62 -6.62
N VAL A 89 -10.99 -3.81 -6.52
CA VAL A 89 -11.05 -2.34 -6.34
C VAL A 89 -12.10 -1.98 -5.29
N LYS A 90 -12.04 -2.63 -4.13
CA LYS A 90 -12.97 -2.35 -3.03
C LYS A 90 -12.51 -1.13 -2.25
N MET A 91 -13.43 -0.21 -2.03
CA MET A 91 -13.29 0.80 -1.00
C MET A 91 -14.01 0.35 0.25
N ASP A 92 -13.25 -0.04 1.25
CA ASP A 92 -13.82 -0.31 2.56
C ASP A 92 -14.09 1.01 3.27
N PHE A 93 -15.37 1.35 3.36
CA PHE A 93 -15.86 2.38 4.28
C PHE A 93 -16.41 1.67 5.51
N PRO A 94 -16.03 2.07 6.74
CA PRO A 94 -16.65 1.55 7.94
C PRO A 94 -18.17 1.79 7.89
N SER A 95 -18.94 0.83 8.39
CA SER A 95 -20.40 0.91 8.39
C SER A 95 -20.89 2.16 9.13
N ALA A 96 -21.62 3.04 8.45
CA ALA A 96 -22.22 4.22 9.04
C ALA A 96 -23.58 3.87 9.67
N ASN A 97 -23.77 4.15 10.95
CA ASN A 97 -25.06 3.97 11.64
C ASN A 97 -25.84 5.30 11.66
N GLY A 98 -27.01 5.32 11.03
CA GLY A 98 -27.99 6.42 11.11
C GLY A 98 -28.06 7.38 9.92
N PHE A 99 -29.07 8.26 9.93
CA PHE A 99 -29.42 9.16 8.83
C PHE A 99 -28.30 10.17 8.46
N LEU A 100 -27.65 10.77 9.47
CA LEU A 100 -26.48 11.64 9.26
C LEU A 100 -25.30 10.85 8.66
N GLY A 101 -25.10 9.61 9.11
CA GLY A 101 -24.09 8.71 8.56
C GLY A 101 -24.32 8.41 7.08
N ASN A 102 -25.58 8.22 6.68
CA ASN A 102 -25.95 7.99 5.27
C ASN A 102 -25.75 9.24 4.39
N ILE A 103 -26.00 10.45 4.91
CA ILE A 103 -25.73 11.70 4.19
C ILE A 103 -24.22 11.93 4.03
N ILE A 104 -23.45 11.76 5.11
CA ILE A 104 -21.98 11.86 5.07
C ILE A 104 -21.41 10.82 4.10
N ARG A 105 -21.89 9.57 4.16
CA ARG A 105 -21.52 8.52 3.21
C ARG A 105 -21.84 8.92 1.77
N GLY A 106 -22.99 9.53 1.49
CA GLY A 106 -23.34 10.00 0.14
C GLY A 106 -22.40 11.09 -0.40
N ILE A 107 -21.92 11.99 0.47
CA ILE A 107 -20.90 13.00 0.11
C ILE A 107 -19.54 12.32 -0.12
N SER A 108 -19.15 11.40 0.79
CA SER A 108 -17.93 10.61 0.66
C SER A 108 -17.91 9.79 -0.62
N ILE A 109 -19.02 9.12 -0.99
CA ILE A 109 -19.15 8.33 -2.23
C ILE A 109 -18.93 9.15 -3.50
N ARG A 110 -19.27 10.43 -3.51
CA ARG A 110 -18.92 11.31 -4.65
C ARG A 110 -17.44 11.65 -4.72
N GLY A 111 -16.73 11.63 -3.59
CA GLY A 111 -15.26 11.66 -3.54
C GLY A 111 -14.62 10.33 -3.95
N ILE A 112 -15.29 9.19 -3.68
CA ILE A 112 -14.85 7.82 -3.99
C ILE A 112 -14.66 7.60 -5.49
N ASP A 113 -15.50 8.15 -6.37
CA ASP A 113 -15.28 8.00 -7.82
C ASP A 113 -13.91 8.56 -8.28
N LYS A 114 -13.33 9.52 -7.54
CA LYS A 114 -11.98 10.05 -7.79
C LYS A 114 -10.86 9.25 -7.14
N ALA A 115 -11.22 8.27 -6.32
CA ALA A 115 -10.32 7.52 -5.45
C ALA A 115 -10.19 6.05 -5.88
N ARG A 116 -10.88 5.64 -6.95
CA ARG A 116 -10.63 4.37 -7.63
C ARG A 116 -9.17 4.31 -8.07
N TYR A 117 -8.50 3.22 -7.69
CA TYR A 117 -7.18 2.86 -8.18
C TYR A 117 -7.30 1.82 -9.29
N ASN A 118 -6.29 1.71 -10.13
CA ASN A 118 -6.27 0.69 -11.18
C ASN A 118 -6.04 -0.68 -10.53
N GLU A 119 -6.73 -1.70 -11.06
CA GLU A 119 -6.54 -3.09 -10.61
C GLU A 119 -5.09 -3.53 -10.81
N PHE A 120 -4.59 -4.34 -9.90
CA PHE A 120 -3.28 -5.00 -10.00
C PHE A 120 -3.35 -6.39 -9.38
N THR A 121 -2.43 -7.26 -9.77
CA THR A 121 -2.26 -8.57 -9.14
C THR A 121 -0.93 -8.58 -8.38
N PRO A 122 -0.92 -8.86 -7.06
CA PRO A 122 0.32 -9.02 -6.32
C PRO A 122 1.20 -10.13 -6.90
N ASP A 123 2.50 -9.88 -7.01
CA ASP A 123 3.48 -10.87 -7.47
C ASP A 123 3.85 -11.86 -6.36
N ILE A 124 3.76 -11.41 -5.10
CA ILE A 124 4.17 -12.16 -3.91
C ILE A 124 3.05 -12.11 -2.88
N ILE A 125 2.58 -13.27 -2.46
CA ILE A 125 1.62 -13.42 -1.37
C ILE A 125 2.37 -13.85 -0.13
N ILE A 126 2.39 -12.99 0.88
CA ILE A 126 3.05 -13.27 2.14
C ILE A 126 2.09 -14.00 3.06
N THR A 127 2.54 -15.10 3.64
CA THR A 127 1.77 -15.92 4.59
C THR A 127 2.39 -15.86 5.98
N ASP A 128 1.58 -16.12 7.01
CA ASP A 128 2.04 -16.15 8.40
C ASP A 128 3.18 -17.16 8.63
N GLU A 129 3.21 -18.27 7.90
CA GLU A 129 4.26 -19.30 8.03
C GLU A 129 5.66 -18.79 7.64
N GLU A 130 5.77 -17.89 6.66
CA GLU A 130 7.03 -17.24 6.29
C GLU A 130 7.54 -16.28 7.38
N TYR A 131 6.63 -15.63 8.12
CA TYR A 131 6.98 -14.76 9.25
C TYR A 131 7.43 -15.58 10.47
N PHE A 132 6.71 -16.66 10.81
CA PHE A 132 6.99 -17.46 12.00
C PHE A 132 8.23 -18.36 11.87
N CYS A 133 8.42 -19.02 10.72
CA CYS A 133 9.58 -19.91 10.53
C CYS A 133 10.92 -19.15 10.45
N ARG A 134 10.91 -17.89 10.01
CA ARG A 134 12.15 -17.13 9.76
C ARG A 134 12.63 -16.31 10.96
N TYR A 135 11.75 -15.98 11.91
CA TYR A 135 12.09 -15.11 13.05
C TYR A 135 11.82 -15.68 14.44
N ASN A 136 11.35 -16.92 14.59
CA ASN A 136 11.30 -17.62 15.88
C ASN A 136 10.74 -16.76 17.04
N PHE A 137 9.65 -16.02 16.80
CA PHE A 137 8.91 -15.36 17.88
C PHE A 137 8.10 -16.41 18.65
N ARG A 138 8.81 -17.26 19.41
CA ARG A 138 8.20 -18.02 20.50
C ARG A 138 7.79 -17.00 21.55
N ASN A 139 6.48 -16.82 21.67
CA ASN A 139 5.87 -16.08 22.75
C ASN A 139 6.12 -16.85 24.07
N THR A 140 7.27 -16.64 24.70
CA THR A 140 7.54 -17.11 26.07
C THR A 140 7.04 -16.05 27.04
N SER A 141 5.76 -16.11 27.40
CA SER A 141 5.23 -15.47 28.61
C SER A 141 3.91 -16.14 29.00
N GLN A 142 4.00 -17.35 29.54
CA GLN A 142 3.18 -17.71 30.69
C GLN A 142 3.92 -17.18 31.92
N TYR A 143 3.38 -16.13 32.56
CA TYR A 143 3.51 -15.84 33.98
C TYR A 143 2.26 -15.05 34.40
#